data_AF-A0A9E1DXR5-F1
#
_entry.id   AF-A0A9E1DXR5-F1
#
_cell.length_a   1.000
_cell.length_b   1.000
_cell.length_c   1.000
_cell.angle_alpha   90.00
_cell.angle_beta   90.00
_cell.angle_gamma   90.00
#
_symmetry.space_group_name_H-M   'P 1'
#
loop_
_entity.id
_entity.type
_entity.pdbx_description
1 polymer ?
#
loop_
_entity_poly.entity_id
_entity_poly.type
_entity_poly.pdbx_seq_one_letter_code
_entity_poly.pdbx_strand_id
1 'polypeptide(L)'
;MSDSAGGLPEAIDRILEKGLVINADITVSVAEVELLGVKVRAALASFDTAAEYGLEFPSGTNTETQAWKEAYQGKETCPQCGKEVLKETLLNGGCPWCGWESARSKQASEEKTGPRPEGEVEA
;
A
#
# COMPACT_ATOMS: atom_id res chain seq x y z
N MET A 1 -15.15 8.03 -36.21
CA MET A 1 -14.83 8.27 -34.78
C MET A 1 -15.91 7.59 -33.99
N SER A 2 -15.63 6.40 -33.45
CA SER A 2 -16.63 5.62 -32.72
C SER A 2 -16.58 6.03 -31.25
N ASP A 3 -17.67 6.63 -30.80
CA ASP A 3 -18.00 6.89 -29.40
C ASP A 3 -17.83 5.65 -28.52
N SER A 4 -17.12 5.82 -27.40
CA SER A 4 -17.34 5.05 -26.17
C SER A 4 -16.71 5.82 -25.01
N ALA A 5 -17.46 6.79 -24.45
CA ALA A 5 -17.13 7.54 -23.24
C ALA A 5 -17.22 6.65 -21.96
N GLY A 6 -16.69 5.44 -22.02
CA GLY A 6 -16.85 4.40 -21.00
C GLY A 6 -16.52 3.01 -21.54
N GLY A 7 -15.35 2.86 -22.15
CA GLY A 7 -14.87 1.55 -22.60
C GLY A 7 -14.64 0.59 -21.44
N LEU A 8 -14.68 -0.72 -21.73
CA LEU A 8 -14.27 -1.80 -20.81
C LEU A 8 -12.95 -1.52 -20.05
N PRO A 9 -11.85 -1.04 -20.68
CA PRO A 9 -10.62 -0.79 -19.95
C PRO A 9 -10.78 0.29 -18.86
N GLU A 10 -11.43 1.41 -19.17
CA GLU A 10 -11.69 2.48 -18.18
C GLU A 10 -12.55 1.99 -17.00
N ALA A 11 -13.48 1.07 -17.27
CA ALA A 11 -14.32 0.47 -16.24
C ALA A 11 -13.54 -0.51 -15.35
N ILE A 12 -12.63 -1.29 -15.94
CA ILE A 12 -11.74 -2.19 -15.20
C ILE A 12 -10.80 -1.37 -14.33
N ASP A 13 -10.17 -0.32 -14.85
CA ASP A 13 -9.26 0.54 -14.08
C ASP A 13 -9.97 1.14 -12.85
N ARG A 14 -11.20 1.64 -13.02
CA ARG A 14 -12.00 2.14 -11.89
C ARG A 14 -12.36 1.08 -10.86
N ILE A 15 -12.66 -0.15 -11.29
CA ILE A 15 -12.95 -1.28 -10.39
C ILE A 15 -11.69 -1.67 -9.61
N LEU A 16 -10.53 -1.70 -10.26
CA LEU A 16 -9.27 -2.05 -9.62
C LEU A 16 -8.82 -0.96 -8.64
N GLU A 17 -8.97 0.32 -8.97
CA GLU A 17 -8.61 1.43 -8.08
C GLU A 17 -9.51 1.52 -6.83
N LYS A 18 -10.83 1.44 -7.00
CA LYS A 18 -11.80 1.65 -5.90
C LYS A 18 -12.20 0.38 -5.16
N GLY A 19 -12.05 -0.77 -5.80
CA GLY A 19 -12.55 -2.06 -5.32
C GLY A 19 -14.02 -2.33 -5.68
N LEU A 20 -14.36 -3.62 -5.80
CA LEU A 20 -15.70 -4.13 -6.08
C LEU A 20 -16.02 -5.31 -5.14
N VAL A 21 -17.16 -5.24 -4.45
CA VAL A 21 -17.66 -6.33 -3.60
C VAL A 21 -18.78 -7.08 -4.32
N ILE A 22 -18.63 -8.40 -4.45
CA ILE A 22 -19.58 -9.32 -5.07
C ILE A 22 -20.20 -10.19 -3.99
N ASN A 23 -21.52 -10.17 -3.89
CA ASN A 23 -22.29 -11.09 -3.06
C ASN A 23 -23.04 -12.07 -3.98
N ALA A 24 -22.78 -13.37 -3.83
CA ALA A 24 -23.45 -14.41 -4.59
C ALA A 24 -24.03 -15.48 -3.65
N ASP A 25 -25.17 -16.03 -4.02
CA ASP A 25 -25.80 -17.18 -3.34
C ASP A 25 -25.95 -18.29 -4.37
N ILE A 26 -25.44 -19.48 -4.06
CA ILE A 26 -25.44 -20.64 -4.93
C ILE A 26 -26.26 -21.72 -4.23
N THR A 27 -27.38 -22.10 -4.81
CA THR A 27 -28.23 -23.17 -4.29
C THR A 27 -28.15 -24.41 -5.18
N VAL A 28 -27.90 -25.57 -4.57
CA VAL A 28 -27.89 -26.88 -5.23
C VAL A 28 -29.13 -27.66 -4.82
N SER A 29 -30.01 -27.94 -5.77
CA SER A 29 -31.26 -28.69 -5.59
C SER A 29 -31.20 -30.05 -6.30
N VAL A 30 -31.75 -31.09 -5.66
CA VAL A 30 -31.94 -32.41 -6.26
C VAL A 30 -33.37 -32.85 -5.99
N ALA A 31 -34.09 -33.27 -7.03
CA ALA A 31 -35.46 -33.79 -6.94
C ALA A 31 -36.43 -32.88 -6.16
N GLU A 32 -36.50 -31.59 -6.54
CA GLU A 32 -37.36 -30.55 -5.91
C GLU A 32 -37.03 -30.19 -4.44
N VAL A 33 -35.95 -30.73 -3.88
CA VAL A 33 -35.47 -30.37 -2.53
C VAL A 33 -34.15 -29.61 -2.62
N GLU A 34 -34.08 -28.47 -1.94
CA GLU A 34 -32.86 -27.67 -1.79
C GLU A 34 -31.92 -28.34 -0.78
N LEU A 35 -30.74 -28.78 -1.23
CA LEU A 35 -29.81 -29.55 -0.39
C LEU A 35 -28.70 -28.68 0.21
N LEU A 36 -28.21 -27.70 -0.55
CA LEU A 36 -27.07 -26.89 -0.14
C LEU A 36 -27.22 -25.46 -0.66
N GLY A 37 -27.12 -24.49 0.23
CA GLY A 37 -26.97 -23.07 -0.11
C GLY A 37 -25.58 -22.58 0.31
N VAL A 38 -24.83 -22.00 -0.61
CA VAL A 38 -23.50 -21.43 -0.37
C VAL A 38 -23.56 -19.93 -0.62
N LYS A 39 -23.25 -19.15 0.42
CA LYS A 39 -23.13 -17.69 0.33
C LYS A 39 -21.66 -17.32 0.13
N VAL A 40 -21.36 -16.71 -1.01
CA VAL A 40 -20.02 -16.23 -1.35
C VAL A 40 -20.00 -14.71 -1.27
N ARG A 41 -19.02 -14.17 -0.55
CA ARG A 41 -18.68 -12.75 -0.56
C ARG A 41 -17.24 -12.63 -1.07
N ALA A 42 -17.06 -11.96 -2.19
CA ALA A 42 -15.75 -11.75 -2.80
C ALA A 42 -15.49 -10.24 -2.95
N ALA A 43 -14.24 -9.83 -2.77
CA ALA A 43 -13.78 -8.48 -3.06
C ALA A 43 -12.72 -8.54 -4.16
N LEU A 44 -12.86 -7.71 -5.19
CA LEU A 44 -11.89 -7.52 -6.27
C LEU A 44 -11.32 -6.12 -6.14
N ALA A 45 -10.00 -5.99 -6.05
CA ALA A 45 -9.32 -4.70 -5.97
C ALA A 45 -7.89 -4.85 -6.50
N SER A 46 -7.21 -3.72 -6.74
CA SER A 46 -5.78 -3.70 -7.02
C SER A 46 -4.99 -4.24 -5.83
N PHE A 47 -3.74 -4.58 -6.09
CA PHE A 47 -2.86 -5.11 -5.05
C PHE A 47 -2.55 -4.05 -3.97
N ASP A 48 -2.21 -2.82 -4.37
CA ASP A 48 -1.99 -1.70 -3.44
C ASP A 48 -3.25 -1.45 -2.58
N THR A 49 -4.44 -1.42 -3.20
CA THR A 49 -5.72 -1.25 -2.48
C THR A 49 -5.97 -2.41 -1.52
N ALA A 50 -5.79 -3.66 -1.96
CA ALA A 50 -6.01 -4.83 -1.12
C ALA A 50 -5.07 -4.87 0.10
N ALA A 51 -3.82 -4.42 -0.07
CA ALA A 51 -2.85 -4.29 1.01
C ALA A 51 -3.21 -3.15 1.99
N GLU A 52 -3.66 -1.99 1.49
CA GLU A 52 -4.11 -0.87 2.32
C GLU A 52 -5.27 -1.24 3.24
N TYR A 53 -6.25 -2.00 2.73
CA TYR A 53 -7.42 -2.42 3.49
C TYR A 53 -7.22 -3.72 4.29
N GLY A 54 -6.02 -4.32 4.26
CA GLY A 54 -5.66 -5.45 5.11
C GLY A 54 -6.38 -6.76 4.78
N LEU A 55 -6.60 -7.05 3.50
CA LEU A 55 -7.19 -8.33 3.07
C LEU A 55 -6.19 -9.49 3.29
N GLU A 56 -6.65 -10.58 3.92
CA GLU A 56 -5.85 -11.82 4.04
C GLU A 56 -5.71 -12.49 2.67
N PHE A 57 -4.48 -12.54 2.16
CA PHE A 57 -4.18 -13.19 0.88
C PHE A 57 -4.06 -14.71 1.07
N PRO A 58 -4.67 -15.53 0.20
CA PRO A 58 -4.53 -16.98 0.26
C PRO A 58 -3.07 -17.43 0.08
N SER A 59 -2.70 -18.53 0.73
CA SER A 59 -1.33 -19.06 0.84
C SER A 59 -0.62 -19.43 -0.47
N GLY A 60 -1.28 -19.27 -1.62
CA GLY A 60 -0.71 -19.47 -2.96
C GLY A 60 -0.16 -18.20 -3.62
N THR A 61 -0.30 -17.02 -3.01
CA THR A 61 0.24 -15.79 -3.59
C THR A 61 1.68 -15.58 -3.12
N ASN A 62 2.60 -15.38 -4.06
CA ASN A 62 4.03 -15.19 -3.77
C ASN A 62 4.28 -13.78 -3.20
N THR A 63 4.03 -13.62 -1.90
CA THR A 63 4.24 -12.40 -1.09
C THR A 63 5.72 -11.97 -0.99
N GLU A 64 6.65 -12.78 -1.51
CA GLU A 64 8.09 -12.52 -1.46
C GLU A 64 8.62 -11.82 -2.73
N THR A 65 7.79 -11.60 -3.75
CA THR A 65 8.23 -10.82 -4.92
C THR A 65 8.44 -9.34 -4.54
N GLN A 66 9.45 -8.67 -5.12
CA GLN A 66 9.83 -7.29 -4.78
C GLN A 66 8.64 -6.31 -4.84
N ALA A 67 7.73 -6.50 -5.79
CA ALA A 67 6.49 -5.74 -5.92
C ALA A 67 5.58 -5.81 -4.66
N TRP A 68 5.64 -6.89 -3.90
CA TRP A 68 4.84 -7.08 -2.67
C TRP A 68 5.39 -6.30 -1.49
N LYS A 69 6.73 -6.25 -1.38
CA LYS A 69 7.41 -5.46 -0.33
C LYS A 69 7.25 -3.96 -0.57
N GLU A 70 7.18 -3.53 -1.82
CA GLU A 70 6.99 -2.11 -2.19
C GLU A 70 5.56 -1.59 -1.99
N ALA A 71 4.53 -2.43 -2.15
CA ALA A 71 3.13 -2.00 -1.90
C ALA A 71 2.79 -1.94 -0.41
N TYR A 72 3.40 -2.79 0.43
CA TYR A 72 3.16 -2.81 1.88
C TYR A 72 3.90 -1.69 2.62
N GLN A 73 4.98 -1.16 2.04
CA GLN A 73 5.71 -0.03 2.60
C GLN A 73 4.95 1.26 2.28
N GLY A 74 4.07 1.68 3.21
CA GLY A 74 3.20 2.84 3.08
C GLY A 74 3.90 4.02 2.38
N LYS A 75 3.37 4.39 1.22
CA LYS A 75 3.85 5.56 0.46
C LYS A 75 3.26 6.79 1.11
N GLU A 76 4.07 7.82 1.31
CA GLU A 76 3.62 9.10 1.85
C GLU A 76 3.93 10.22 0.85
N THR A 77 3.10 11.25 0.86
CA THR A 77 3.27 12.41 -0.02
C THR A 77 4.27 13.38 0.58
N CYS A 78 5.29 13.75 -0.19
CA CYS A 78 6.23 14.78 0.24
C CYS A 78 5.50 16.13 0.44
N PRO A 79 5.65 16.79 1.61
CA PRO A 79 4.93 18.04 1.90
C PRO A 79 5.38 19.24 1.07
N GLN A 80 6.54 19.17 0.41
CA GLN A 80 7.07 20.27 -0.39
C GLN A 80 6.72 20.16 -1.88
N CYS A 81 6.72 18.95 -2.46
CA CYS A 81 6.54 18.77 -3.90
C CYS A 81 5.33 17.94 -4.30
N GLY A 82 4.60 17.36 -3.34
CA GLY A 82 3.37 16.62 -3.60
C GLY A 82 3.56 15.26 -4.28
N LYS A 83 4.80 14.76 -4.45
CA LYS A 83 5.07 13.44 -5.03
C LYS A 83 4.99 12.35 -3.95
N GLU A 84 4.45 11.20 -4.33
CA GLU A 84 4.41 10.00 -3.50
C GLU A 84 5.77 9.31 -3.48
N VAL A 85 6.28 9.05 -2.28
CA VAL A 85 7.58 8.44 -2.03
C VAL A 85 7.42 7.37 -0.96
N LEU A 86 8.34 6.41 -0.88
CA LEU A 86 8.40 5.48 0.25
C LEU A 86 8.59 6.24 1.56
N LYS A 87 7.74 5.96 2.55
CA LYS A 87 7.76 6.59 3.88
C LYS A 87 9.13 6.51 4.55
N GLU A 88 9.79 5.35 4.46
CA GLU A 88 11.10 5.17 5.07
C GLU A 88 12.14 6.11 4.44
N THR A 89 12.15 6.24 3.11
CA THR A 89 13.04 7.16 2.39
C THR A 89 12.76 8.61 2.77
N LEU A 90 11.48 9.01 2.87
CA LEU A 90 11.11 10.36 3.32
C LEU A 90 11.57 10.65 4.75
N LEU A 91 11.40 9.69 5.66
CA LEU A 91 11.71 9.88 7.07
C LEU A 91 13.22 9.85 7.34
N ASN A 92 13.98 9.00 6.68
CA ASN A 92 15.39 8.78 7.01
C ASN A 92 16.37 9.59 6.15
N GLY A 93 16.02 9.87 4.89
CA GLY A 93 16.86 10.67 3.99
C GLY A 93 16.19 11.98 3.60
N GLY A 94 15.06 11.89 2.92
CA GLY A 94 14.40 13.03 2.31
C GLY A 94 13.79 12.68 0.95
N CYS A 95 13.13 13.65 0.34
CA CYS A 95 12.49 13.48 -0.95
C CYS A 95 13.54 13.55 -2.09
N PRO A 96 13.73 12.47 -2.88
CA PRO A 96 14.73 12.42 -3.95
C PRO A 96 14.40 13.33 -5.14
N TRP A 97 13.17 13.83 -5.22
CA TRP A 97 12.73 14.68 -6.32
C TRP A 97 12.94 16.17 -6.10
N CYS A 98 12.85 16.64 -4.85
CA CYS A 98 12.96 18.08 -4.53
C CYS A 98 14.04 18.41 -3.50
N GLY A 99 14.66 17.40 -2.87
CA GLY A 99 15.66 17.61 -1.82
C GLY A 99 15.07 18.00 -0.47
N TRP A 100 13.75 17.85 -0.27
CA TRP A 100 13.15 18.07 1.05
C TRP A 100 13.74 17.08 2.05
N GLU A 101 14.15 17.56 3.21
CA GLU A 101 14.79 16.74 4.24
C GLU A 101 13.93 16.73 5.51
N SER A 102 13.69 15.54 6.06
CA SER A 102 12.86 15.42 7.26
C SER A 102 13.59 15.97 8.49
N ALA A 103 12.81 16.41 9.49
CA ALA A 103 13.38 16.81 10.78
C ALA A 103 14.19 15.67 11.44
N ARG A 104 13.78 14.42 11.21
CA ARG A 104 14.47 13.24 11.75
C ARG A 104 15.85 13.02 11.11
N SER A 105 15.96 13.24 9.80
CA SER A 105 17.24 13.10 9.08
C SER A 105 18.25 14.16 9.54
N LYS A 106 17.79 15.40 9.74
CA LYS A 106 18.62 16.50 10.30
C LYS A 106 19.19 16.15 11.67
N GLN A 107 18.34 15.70 12.60
CA GLN A 107 18.76 15.33 13.96
C GLN A 107 19.76 14.17 13.99
N ALA A 108 19.62 13.17 13.11
CA ALA A 108 20.54 12.03 13.04
C ALA A 108 21.97 12.44 12.62
N SER A 109 22.12 13.56 11.89
CA SER A 109 23.43 14.13 11.56
C SER A 109 24.03 14.97 12.69
N GLU A 110 23.19 15.63 13.50
CA GLU A 110 23.61 16.48 14.62
C GLU A 110 24.12 15.65 15.81
N GLU A 111 23.55 14.46 16.07
CA GLU A 111 23.96 13.58 17.18
C GLU A 111 25.40 13.02 17.02
N LYS A 112 25.93 12.99 15.79
CA LYS A 112 27.34 12.65 15.52
C LYS A 112 28.32 13.79 15.80
N THR A 113 27.82 14.99 16.11
CA THR A 113 28.62 16.20 16.41
C THR A 113 28.37 16.68 17.85
N GLY A 114 28.13 15.75 18.79
CA GLY A 114 28.16 16.06 20.22
C GLY A 114 29.60 16.33 20.69
N PRO A 115 29.86 17.36 21.51
CA PRO A 115 31.20 17.66 22.00
C PRO A 115 31.71 16.50 22.87
N ARG A 116 32.97 16.09 22.64
CA ARG A 116 33.73 15.18 23.51
C ARG A 116 33.69 15.74 24.94
N PRO A 117 33.31 14.97 25.97
CA PRO A 117 33.33 15.49 27.34
C PRO A 117 34.78 15.82 27.71
N GLU A 118 35.05 17.10 27.89
CA GLU A 118 36.31 17.62 28.43
C GLU A 118 36.17 17.62 29.95
N GLY A 119 36.94 16.77 30.65
CA GLY A 119 36.93 16.78 32.11
C GLY A 119 37.51 15.55 32.79
N GLU A 120 38.80 15.31 32.63
CA GLU A 120 39.62 14.75 33.72
C GLU A 120 40.79 15.73 33.93
N VAL A 121 40.57 16.67 34.85
CA VAL A 121 41.64 17.49 35.43
C VAL A 121 42.32 16.67 36.52
N GLU A 122 43.65 16.65 36.44
CA GLU A 122 44.61 15.99 37.32
C GLU A 122 44.41 16.33 38.81
N ALA A 123 44.70 15.35 39.67
CA ALA A 123 45.06 15.54 41.07
C ALA A 123 46.22 14.60 41.43
#